data_AF-A0A3D0ZNU3-F1
#
_entry.id   AF-A0A3D0ZNU3-F1
#
_cell.length_a   1.000
_cell.length_b   1.000
_cell.length_c   1.000
_cell.angle_alpha   90.00
_cell.angle_beta   90.00
_cell.angle_gamma   90.00
#
_symmetry.space_group_name_H-M   'P 1'
#
loop_
_entity.id
_entity.type
_entity.pdbx_description
1 polymer ?
#
loop_
_entity_poly.entity_id
_entity_poly.type
_entity_poly.pdbx_seq_one_letter_code
_entity_poly.pdbx_strand_id
1 'polypeptide(L)'
;MATLDEMVAMKEASALASKRSVAGPLLQWVLSKRKFTYQEAGIQHNALVEEGLEGLSVDTSLEEWLGYYVDHGLLRLEWGVYTLV
;
A
#
# COMPACT_ATOMS: atom_id res chain seq x y z
N MET A 1 10.56 -19.75 -26.06
CA MET A 1 10.10 -20.80 -25.13
C MET A 1 10.92 -20.59 -23.87
N ALA A 2 10.36 -19.95 -22.86
CA ALA A 2 11.09 -19.59 -21.64
C ALA A 2 11.49 -20.87 -20.89
N THR A 3 12.71 -20.93 -20.38
CA THR A 3 13.22 -22.11 -19.69
C THR A 3 12.58 -22.25 -18.31
N LEU A 4 12.60 -23.47 -17.76
CA LEU A 4 12.04 -23.78 -16.43
C LEU A 4 12.69 -22.92 -15.33
N ASP A 5 13.96 -22.54 -15.49
CA ASP A 5 14.71 -21.60 -14.64
C ASP A 5 14.14 -20.16 -14.70
N GLU A 6 13.77 -19.65 -15.87
CA GLU A 6 13.16 -18.31 -16.01
C GLU A 6 11.79 -18.24 -15.31
N MET A 7 11.00 -19.32 -15.37
CA MET A 7 9.70 -19.39 -14.69
C MET A 7 9.84 -19.49 -13.15
N VAL A 8 10.92 -20.08 -12.65
CA VAL A 8 11.22 -20.15 -11.20
C VAL A 8 11.71 -18.79 -10.69
N ALA A 9 12.61 -18.13 -11.42
CA ALA A 9 13.06 -16.77 -11.10
C ALA A 9 11.89 -15.76 -11.11
N MET A 10 10.95 -15.86 -12.05
CA MET A 10 9.73 -15.03 -12.05
C MET A 10 8.82 -15.30 -10.85
N LYS A 11 8.70 -16.56 -10.40
CA LYS A 11 7.91 -16.91 -9.21
C LYS A 11 8.56 -16.43 -7.90
N GLU A 12 9.88 -16.53 -7.78
CA GLU A 12 10.59 -16.02 -6.60
C GLU A 12 10.61 -14.50 -6.54
N ALA A 13 10.79 -13.81 -7.68
CA ALA A 13 10.68 -12.34 -7.74
C ALA A 13 9.27 -11.86 -7.38
N SER A 14 8.22 -12.56 -7.84
CA SER A 14 6.83 -12.25 -7.49
C SER A 14 6.49 -12.57 -6.03
N ALA A 15 7.09 -13.61 -5.44
CA ALA A 15 6.95 -13.92 -4.01
C ALA A 15 7.78 -12.99 -3.11
N LEU A 16 8.93 -12.48 -3.57
CA LEU A 16 9.70 -11.45 -2.88
C LEU A 16 9.00 -10.09 -2.93
N ALA A 17 8.45 -9.71 -4.09
CA ALA A 17 7.61 -8.52 -4.24
C ALA A 17 6.31 -8.62 -3.41
N SER A 18 5.66 -9.80 -3.39
CA SER A 18 4.49 -10.05 -2.53
C SER A 18 4.80 -10.00 -1.03
N LYS A 19 6.08 -10.16 -0.62
CA LYS A 19 6.52 -10.00 0.78
C LYS A 19 6.93 -8.56 1.14
N ARG A 20 7.00 -7.68 0.16
CA ARG A 20 7.48 -6.31 0.28
C ARG A 20 6.48 -5.39 -0.40
N SER A 21 5.29 -5.27 0.18
CA SER A 21 4.29 -4.29 -0.27
C SER A 21 4.10 -3.21 0.78
N VAL A 22 4.04 -1.94 0.34
CA VAL A 22 3.70 -0.78 1.18
C VAL A 22 2.31 -0.92 1.81
N ALA A 23 1.47 -1.78 1.24
CA ALA A 23 0.12 -2.10 1.68
C ALA A 23 0.00 -2.37 3.19
N GLY A 24 0.76 -3.34 3.69
CA GLY A 24 0.67 -3.78 5.09
C GLY A 24 1.03 -2.67 6.09
N PRO A 25 2.22 -2.06 5.97
CA PRO A 25 2.63 -0.95 6.82
C PRO A 25 1.70 0.27 6.74
N LEU A 26 1.23 0.61 5.54
CA LEU A 26 0.30 1.73 5.36
C LEU A 26 -1.05 1.45 6.03
N LEU A 27 -1.58 0.23 5.91
CA LEU A 27 -2.79 -0.19 6.63
C LEU A 27 -2.60 -0.10 8.15
N GLN A 28 -1.47 -0.59 8.68
CA GLN A 28 -1.19 -0.47 10.12
C GLN A 28 -1.15 0.98 10.59
N TRP A 29 -0.55 1.87 9.79
CA TRP A 29 -0.56 3.30 10.08
C TRP A 29 -1.99 3.87 10.05
N VAL A 30 -2.80 3.52 9.05
CA VAL A 30 -4.21 3.94 8.96
C VAL A 30 -5.00 3.50 10.19
N LEU A 31 -4.85 2.23 10.61
CA LEU A 31 -5.52 1.69 11.79
C LEU A 31 -5.08 2.37 13.10
N SER A 32 -3.85 2.92 13.15
CA SER A 32 -3.36 3.69 14.30
C SER A 32 -3.91 5.13 14.35
N LYS A 33 -4.50 5.62 13.25
CA LYS A 33 -5.01 6.98 13.11
C LYS A 33 -6.53 7.02 13.24
N ARG A 34 -7.02 7.78 14.21
CA ARG A 34 -8.48 8.04 14.32
C ARG A 34 -9.01 8.85 13.14
N LYS A 35 -8.23 9.83 12.68
CA LYS A 35 -8.50 10.69 11.52
C LYS A 35 -7.20 11.10 10.85
N PHE A 36 -7.23 11.30 9.54
CA PHE A 36 -6.10 11.80 8.75
C PHE A 36 -6.57 12.40 7.43
N THR A 37 -5.73 13.21 6.82
CA THR A 37 -5.94 13.82 5.49
C THR A 37 -5.22 13.02 4.40
N TYR A 38 -5.62 13.25 3.14
CA TYR A 38 -4.89 12.69 1.99
C TYR A 38 -3.40 13.06 2.01
N GLN A 39 -3.08 14.30 2.42
CA GLN A 39 -1.69 14.77 2.51
C GLN A 39 -0.87 13.98 3.54
N GLU A 40 -1.43 13.73 4.72
CA GLU A 40 -0.76 12.93 5.75
C GLU A 40 -0.53 11.48 5.29
N ALA A 41 -1.54 10.89 4.64
CA ALA A 41 -1.41 9.56 4.04
C ALA A 41 -0.34 9.54 2.93
N GLY A 42 -0.24 10.62 2.14
CA GLY A 42 0.80 10.81 1.11
C GLY A 42 2.21 10.89 1.68
N ILE A 43 2.41 11.64 2.76
CA ILE A 43 3.69 11.71 3.47
C ILE A 43 4.10 10.33 3.98
N GLN A 44 3.16 9.61 4.62
CA GLN A 44 3.44 8.26 5.12
C GLN A 44 3.73 7.27 4.00
N HIS A 45 2.93 7.31 2.92
CA HIS A 45 3.14 6.46 1.74
C HIS A 45 4.54 6.69 1.16
N ASN A 46 4.94 7.95 0.96
CA ASN A 46 6.26 8.29 0.42
C ASN A 46 7.38 7.87 1.37
N ALA A 47 7.23 8.09 2.68
CA ALA A 47 8.21 7.63 3.67
C ALA A 47 8.38 6.11 3.62
N LEU A 48 7.29 5.36 3.51
CA LEU A 48 7.36 3.90 3.39
C LEU A 48 7.99 3.47 2.06
N VAL A 49 7.70 4.16 0.95
CA VAL A 49 8.34 3.90 -0.35
C VAL A 49 9.86 4.18 -0.30
N GLU A 50 10.27 5.28 0.34
CA GLU A 50 11.67 5.65 0.52
C GLU A 50 12.41 4.68 1.46
N GLU A 51 11.80 4.30 2.58
CA GLU A 51 12.33 3.23 3.46
C GLU A 51 12.38 1.87 2.75
N GLY A 52 11.50 1.68 1.77
CA GLY A 52 11.37 0.49 0.94
C GLY A 52 12.24 0.45 -0.32
N LEU A 53 13.16 1.39 -0.52
CA LEU A 53 14.01 1.52 -1.72
C LEU A 53 14.84 0.26 -2.08
N GLU A 54 14.89 -0.77 -1.24
CA GLU A 54 15.45 -2.10 -1.55
C GLU A 54 14.42 -3.19 -1.93
N GLY A 55 13.16 -2.84 -2.22
CA GLY A 55 12.23 -3.78 -2.88
C GLY A 55 10.74 -3.67 -2.57
N LEU A 56 10.21 -2.53 -2.14
CA LEU A 56 8.76 -2.34 -2.08
C LEU A 56 8.17 -1.99 -3.46
N SER A 57 7.20 -2.75 -3.97
CA SER A 57 6.44 -2.36 -5.18
C SER A 57 5.17 -1.57 -4.82
N VAL A 58 4.92 -0.49 -5.55
CA VAL A 58 3.65 0.25 -5.52
C VAL A 58 2.76 -0.34 -6.61
N ASP A 59 2.01 -1.38 -6.26
CA ASP A 59 1.12 -2.06 -7.21
C ASP A 59 -0.18 -1.29 -7.46
N THR A 60 -0.47 -0.26 -6.66
CA THR A 60 -1.75 0.48 -6.67
C THR A 60 -1.52 1.91 -6.15
N SER A 61 -2.24 2.89 -6.70
CA SER A 61 -2.10 4.27 -6.25
C SER A 61 -2.66 4.47 -4.83
N LEU A 62 -2.13 5.46 -4.10
CA LEU A 62 -2.65 5.83 -2.77
C LEU A 62 -4.15 6.16 -2.80
N GLU A 63 -4.60 6.82 -3.87
CA GLU A 63 -6.01 7.18 -4.07
C GLU A 63 -6.89 5.93 -4.21
N GLU A 64 -6.51 4.97 -5.05
CA GLU A 64 -7.22 3.69 -5.19
C GLU A 64 -7.26 2.91 -3.87
N TRP A 65 -6.17 2.95 -3.09
CA TRP A 65 -6.10 2.31 -1.78
C TRP A 65 -7.07 2.91 -0.76
N LEU A 66 -7.08 4.24 -0.64
CA LEU A 66 -7.98 4.94 0.25
C LEU A 66 -9.44 4.80 -0.21
N GLY A 67 -9.66 4.82 -1.52
CA GLY A 67 -10.97 4.53 -2.14
C GLY A 67 -11.47 3.15 -1.76
N TYR A 68 -10.64 2.11 -1.90
CA TYR A 68 -10.97 0.75 -1.48
C TYR A 68 -11.42 0.68 -0.01
N TYR A 69 -10.74 1.37 0.90
CA TYR A 69 -11.11 1.41 2.31
C TYR A 69 -12.39 2.18 2.61
N VAL A 70 -12.70 3.22 1.82
CA VAL A 70 -13.98 3.91 1.91
C VAL A 70 -15.11 3.00 1.41
N ASP A 71 -14.92 2.35 0.26
CA ASP A 71 -15.93 1.47 -0.36
C ASP A 71 -16.25 0.25 0.51
N HIS A 72 -15.26 -0.27 1.25
CA HIS A 72 -15.44 -1.40 2.17
C HIS A 72 -15.80 -0.97 3.61
N GLY A 73 -16.00 0.33 3.84
CA GLY A 73 -16.49 0.86 5.11
C GLY A 73 -15.48 0.89 6.26
N LEU A 74 -14.19 0.68 5.98
CA LEU A 74 -13.12 0.87 6.97
C LEU A 74 -12.90 2.37 7.25
N LEU A 75 -13.03 3.20 6.22
CA LEU A 75 -12.89 4.64 6.30
C LEU A 75 -14.19 5.34 5.91
N ARG A 76 -14.40 6.51 6.48
CA ARG A 76 -15.38 7.49 6.00
C ARG A 76 -14.63 8.76 5.57
N LEU A 77 -14.92 9.23 4.36
CA LEU A 77 -14.39 10.49 3.84
C LEU A 77 -15.43 11.61 4.00
N GLU A 78 -15.10 12.62 4.80
CA GLU A 78 -15.93 13.82 5.00
C GLU A 78 -15.07 15.07 4.87
N TRP A 79 -15.41 15.97 3.92
CA TRP A 79 -14.71 17.25 3.73
C TRP A 79 -13.18 17.13 3.57
N GLY A 80 -12.70 16.08 2.91
CA GLY A 80 -11.27 15.83 2.70
C GLY A 80 -10.55 15.15 3.88
N VAL A 81 -11.28 14.76 4.92
CA VAL A 81 -10.76 14.04 6.09
C VAL A 81 -11.25 12.60 6.07
N TYR A 82 -10.31 11.66 6.10
CA TYR A 82 -10.57 10.24 6.31
C TYR A 82 -10.68 9.97 7.81
N THR A 83 -11.76 9.31 8.22
CA THR A 83 -12.01 8.90 9.60
C THR A 83 -12.14 7.38 9.65
N LEU A 84 -11.44 6.73 10.58
CA LEU A 84 -11.59 5.30 10.82
C LEU A 84 -12.98 5.01 11.42
N VAL A 85 -13.70 4.06 10.84
CA VAL A 85 -15.07 3.66 11.22
C VAL A 85 -15.04 2.48 12.17
#